data_AF-A0AAJ2Q1M5-F1
#
_entry.id   AF-A0AAJ2Q1M5-F1
#
_cell.length_a   1.000
_cell.length_b   1.000
_cell.length_c   1.000
_cell.angle_alpha   90.00
_cell.angle_beta   90.00
_cell.angle_gamma   90.00
#
_symmetry.space_group_name_H-M   'P 1'
#
loop_
_entity.id
_entity.type
_entity.pdbx_description
1 polymer ?
#
loop_
_entity_poly.entity_id
_entity_poly.type
_entity_poly.pdbx_seq_one_letter_code
_entity_poly.pdbx_strand_id
1 'polypeptide(L)'
;YLITGGAGGLGSALARDLAERGTPTLVLTGRTATPPRALLTGLRALGARARYQAADVTDAADVDELIAGLPPLDAVFHAAGTARPGSLRGKPDDEIEAVLAAKVRGTTLLAEALRRHGQEHAVCVALSSVSAVLPGLAGALGDYAAANSFLDAFAGAERAAGRPWQSIAFGPVTDTGLASGTGPRAGLRSPALSRTAAPLTARAALAGLHAAAGLDAPHVLVAAAGLDAPHVLVTGSNAAAPDPLEDRRPLSGAGNRATSHDGPAAAAEQRLPSHEAPTRDGDRTGPHSPAPSQVTTLIRRLLAEALHRSPQDIGDDEQFLTLGLDSLTAVDLARRLERELGRPLPATLLFEHRTIGELATHLATTIPTPPAQTPSPTPGPTPSAAPGPTSSPTSSPTPDTTPYEPSPTATATAGDHHHPLTPLQLAFHTTETLHEGVTAYGYVRQSISGPLDTVLLGRALARLAARHPMLRMRITGDGGARPRQYAAPVGPVDTAPRWYEVRDTHDLRQLEQDLCNRPFDLTTEDPVRAVLVHERDDAHLAHLLLVVHHAAADGFSLKLLAEELWSLYTALGRGDDAPLQLPLPQAEFADYAAAVTAERQSPAFTADQRYWRARLADHAVPSSSPSLPYEG
;
A
#
# COMPACT_ATOMS: atom_id res chain seq x y z
N TYR A 1 -13.90 0.46 31.74
CA TYR A 1 -13.65 0.63 30.28
C TYR A 1 -14.94 0.87 29.51
N LEU A 2 -14.91 1.80 28.56
CA LEU A 2 -15.98 2.03 27.58
C LEU A 2 -15.53 1.49 26.21
N ILE A 3 -16.40 0.73 25.53
CA ILE A 3 -16.14 0.22 24.16
C ILE A 3 -17.29 0.65 23.25
N THR A 4 -17.04 1.63 22.39
CA THR A 4 -17.99 2.03 21.34
C THR A 4 -17.88 1.10 20.14
N GLY A 5 -19.00 0.78 19.51
CA GLY A 5 -19.05 -0.36 18.58
C GLY A 5 -18.82 -1.70 19.29
N GLY A 6 -19.07 -1.78 20.61
CA GLY A 6 -18.70 -2.92 21.45
C GLY A 6 -19.46 -4.22 21.16
N ALA A 7 -20.55 -4.16 20.38
CA ALA A 7 -21.26 -5.32 19.86
C ALA A 7 -20.78 -5.77 18.47
N GLY A 8 -19.90 -4.98 17.82
CA GLY A 8 -19.30 -5.33 16.53
C GLY A 8 -18.22 -6.40 16.67
N GLY A 9 -17.67 -6.88 15.54
CA GLY A 9 -16.69 -7.97 15.55
C GLY A 9 -15.49 -7.72 16.46
N LEU A 10 -14.68 -6.71 16.14
CA LEU A 10 -13.47 -6.40 16.90
C LEU A 10 -13.78 -5.85 18.31
N GLY A 11 -14.84 -5.05 18.47
CA GLY A 11 -15.28 -4.56 19.78
C GLY A 11 -15.70 -5.67 20.74
N SER A 12 -16.42 -6.68 20.25
CA SER A 12 -16.81 -7.84 21.06
C SER A 12 -15.63 -8.77 21.36
N ALA A 13 -14.67 -8.89 20.44
CA ALA A 13 -13.45 -9.66 20.64
C ALA A 13 -12.58 -9.00 21.73
N LEU A 14 -12.40 -7.68 21.66
CA LEU A 14 -11.71 -6.90 22.70
C LEU A 14 -12.40 -7.04 24.07
N ALA A 15 -13.72 -6.97 24.12
CA ALA A 15 -14.46 -7.13 25.37
C ALA A 15 -14.19 -8.50 26.02
N ARG A 16 -14.11 -9.58 25.23
CA ARG A 16 -13.81 -10.94 25.72
C ARG A 16 -12.38 -11.05 26.20
N ASP A 17 -11.41 -10.58 25.42
CA ASP A 17 -9.99 -10.61 25.80
C ASP A 17 -9.74 -9.84 27.11
N LEU A 18 -10.36 -8.66 27.28
CA LEU A 18 -10.29 -7.91 28.55
C LEU A 18 -10.91 -8.68 29.72
N ALA A 19 -12.02 -9.39 29.49
CA ALA A 19 -12.67 -10.21 30.50
C ALA A 19 -11.88 -11.48 30.87
N GLU A 20 -11.09 -12.03 29.95
CA GLU A 20 -10.21 -13.17 30.24
C GLU A 20 -8.99 -12.78 31.08
N ARG A 21 -8.56 -11.52 30.98
CA ARG A 21 -7.39 -11.00 31.70
C ARG A 21 -7.68 -10.54 33.13
N GLY A 22 -8.94 -10.47 33.55
CA GLY A 22 -9.30 -10.01 34.89
C GLY A 22 -10.80 -9.83 35.09
N THR A 23 -11.20 -8.94 36.00
CA THR A 23 -12.61 -8.68 36.34
C THR A 23 -13.03 -7.26 35.97
N PRO A 24 -12.89 -6.84 34.70
CA PRO A 24 -13.14 -5.47 34.31
C PRO A 24 -14.62 -5.08 34.43
N THR A 25 -14.87 -3.79 34.67
CA THR A 25 -16.18 -3.20 34.43
C THR A 25 -16.23 -2.69 33.00
N LEU A 26 -17.09 -3.32 32.18
CA LEU A 26 -17.21 -3.08 30.74
C LEU A 26 -18.56 -2.42 30.44
N VAL A 27 -18.51 -1.25 29.79
CA VAL A 27 -19.67 -0.64 29.16
C VAL A 27 -19.52 -0.77 27.66
N LEU A 28 -20.40 -1.56 27.04
CA LEU A 28 -20.47 -1.72 25.59
C LEU A 28 -21.56 -0.79 25.05
N THR A 29 -21.28 -0.08 23.95
CA THR A 29 -22.29 0.76 23.30
C THR A 29 -22.34 0.56 21.78
N GLY A 30 -23.50 0.82 21.20
CA GLY A 30 -23.78 0.86 19.77
C GLY A 30 -25.25 1.23 19.51
N ARG A 31 -25.62 1.29 18.23
CA ARG A 31 -26.96 1.74 17.78
C ARG A 31 -28.11 0.75 18.03
N THR A 32 -27.81 -0.50 18.38
CA THR A 32 -28.83 -1.53 18.54
C THR A 32 -29.60 -1.30 19.85
N ALA A 33 -30.89 -0.99 19.77
CA ALA A 33 -31.71 -0.79 20.97
C ALA A 33 -31.75 -2.03 21.89
N THR A 34 -31.67 -3.23 21.30
CA THR A 34 -31.70 -4.49 22.04
C THR A 34 -30.29 -4.91 22.48
N PRO A 35 -30.04 -5.09 23.79
CA PRO A 35 -28.75 -5.55 24.28
C PRO A 35 -28.37 -6.94 23.73
N PRO A 36 -27.09 -7.16 23.34
CA PRO A 36 -26.61 -8.45 22.87
C PRO A 36 -26.48 -9.44 24.05
N ARG A 37 -27.58 -10.06 24.45
CA ARG A 37 -27.68 -10.89 25.66
C ARG A 37 -26.64 -12.01 25.71
N ALA A 38 -26.41 -12.71 24.60
CA ALA A 38 -25.43 -13.80 24.54
C ALA A 38 -24.00 -13.30 24.84
N LEU A 39 -23.61 -12.15 24.27
CA LEU A 39 -22.31 -11.53 24.53
C LEU A 39 -22.19 -11.13 26.00
N LEU A 40 -23.19 -10.45 26.55
CA LEU A 40 -23.18 -10.01 27.95
C LEU A 40 -23.12 -11.18 28.93
N THR A 41 -23.86 -12.26 28.67
CA THR A 41 -23.82 -13.49 29.48
C THR A 41 -22.44 -14.13 29.41
N GLY A 42 -21.83 -14.23 28.23
CA GLY A 42 -20.48 -14.76 28.08
C GLY A 42 -19.43 -13.95 28.84
N LEU A 43 -19.48 -12.61 28.74
CA LEU A 43 -18.57 -11.72 29.47
C LEU A 43 -18.72 -11.86 31.00
N ARG A 44 -19.96 -11.99 31.49
CA ARG A 44 -20.22 -12.22 32.92
C ARG A 44 -19.74 -13.58 33.40
N ALA A 45 -19.85 -14.61 32.55
CA ALA A 45 -19.32 -15.94 32.85
C ALA A 45 -17.78 -15.94 32.97
N LEU A 46 -17.10 -15.07 32.23
CA LEU A 46 -15.66 -14.82 32.35
C LEU A 46 -15.28 -13.96 33.58
N GLY A 47 -16.27 -13.45 34.34
CA GLY A 47 -16.05 -12.67 35.55
C GLY A 47 -16.11 -11.15 35.37
N ALA A 48 -16.37 -10.65 34.16
CA ALA A 48 -16.49 -9.21 33.92
C ALA A 48 -17.86 -8.66 34.35
N ARG A 49 -17.87 -7.43 34.87
CA ARG A 49 -19.10 -6.65 35.10
C ARG A 49 -19.49 -5.93 33.81
N ALA A 50 -20.19 -6.64 32.93
CA ALA A 50 -20.58 -6.11 31.62
C ALA A 50 -22.02 -5.58 31.59
N ARG A 51 -22.19 -4.35 31.08
CA ARG A 51 -23.48 -3.76 30.69
C ARG A 51 -23.43 -3.23 29.26
N TYR A 52 -24.60 -3.18 28.62
CA TYR A 52 -24.78 -2.56 27.31
C TYR A 52 -25.69 -1.35 27.45
N GLN A 53 -25.31 -0.24 26.83
CA GLN A 53 -26.12 0.97 26.73
C GLN A 53 -26.23 1.32 25.25
N ALA A 54 -27.46 1.39 24.74
CA ALA A 54 -27.69 1.84 23.37
C ALA A 54 -27.37 3.34 23.29
N ALA A 55 -26.52 3.72 22.35
CA ALA A 55 -26.22 5.12 22.03
C ALA A 55 -25.67 5.17 20.59
N ASP A 56 -26.13 6.14 19.81
CA ASP A 56 -25.49 6.51 18.55
C ASP A 56 -24.37 7.49 18.84
N VAL A 57 -23.12 7.06 18.62
CA VAL A 57 -21.95 7.93 18.81
C VAL A 57 -21.95 9.14 17.88
N THR A 58 -22.76 9.14 16.82
CA THR A 58 -22.88 10.28 15.89
C THR A 58 -23.87 11.33 16.37
N ASP A 59 -24.69 11.02 17.38
CA ASP A 59 -25.64 11.93 17.99
C ASP A 59 -25.04 12.56 19.27
N ALA A 60 -25.15 13.89 19.37
CA ALA A 60 -24.52 14.62 20.47
C ALA A 60 -25.22 14.40 21.82
N ALA A 61 -26.54 14.23 21.83
CA ALA A 61 -27.31 14.00 23.04
C ALA A 61 -27.07 12.59 23.58
N ASP A 62 -27.06 11.58 22.69
CA ASP A 62 -26.75 10.19 23.05
C ASP A 62 -25.35 10.05 23.66
N VAL A 63 -24.34 10.71 23.07
CA VAL A 63 -22.95 10.68 23.59
C VAL A 63 -22.87 11.40 24.94
N ASP A 64 -23.52 12.56 25.08
CA ASP A 64 -23.49 13.31 26.33
C ASP A 64 -24.17 12.55 27.47
N GLU A 65 -25.36 11.98 27.22
CA GLU A 65 -26.08 11.13 28.19
C GLU A 65 -25.27 9.88 28.55
N LEU A 66 -24.63 9.26 27.55
CA LEU A 66 -23.77 8.11 27.77
C LEU A 66 -22.65 8.47 28.75
N ILE A 67 -21.83 9.49 28.44
CA ILE A 67 -20.66 9.83 29.25
C ILE A 67 -21.04 10.37 30.64
N ALA A 68 -22.10 11.19 30.73
CA ALA A 68 -22.60 11.70 32.01
C ALA A 68 -22.99 10.58 32.99
N GLY A 69 -23.48 9.45 32.48
CA GLY A 69 -23.89 8.28 33.27
C GLY A 69 -22.77 7.29 33.62
N LEU A 70 -21.51 7.59 33.31
CA LEU A 70 -20.37 6.70 33.55
C LEU A 70 -19.57 7.09 34.80
N PRO A 71 -19.07 6.10 35.56
CA PRO A 71 -18.03 6.35 36.56
C PRO A 71 -16.71 6.79 35.88
N PRO A 72 -15.69 7.21 36.64
CA PRO A 72 -14.36 7.48 36.10
C PRO A 72 -13.88 6.36 35.17
N LEU A 73 -13.41 6.74 33.98
CA LEU A 73 -13.02 5.81 32.93
C LEU A 73 -11.50 5.62 32.91
N ASP A 74 -11.06 4.37 33.04
CA ASP A 74 -9.64 4.05 32.85
C ASP A 74 -9.24 4.13 31.36
N ALA A 75 -10.13 3.67 30.48
CA ALA A 75 -9.90 3.65 29.04
C ALA A 75 -11.19 3.65 28.22
N VAL A 76 -11.08 4.22 27.03
CA VAL A 76 -12.12 4.30 25.99
C VAL A 76 -11.59 3.70 24.70
N PHE A 77 -12.27 2.68 24.19
CA PHE A 77 -11.95 2.05 22.92
C PHE A 77 -13.01 2.43 21.88
N HIS A 78 -12.59 3.15 20.85
CA HIS A 78 -13.47 3.57 19.75
C HIS A 78 -13.37 2.59 18.58
N ALA A 79 -14.24 1.57 18.58
CA ALA A 79 -14.36 0.56 17.53
C ALA A 79 -15.61 0.73 16.67
N ALA A 80 -16.34 1.86 16.81
CA ALA A 80 -17.47 2.16 15.95
C ALA A 80 -17.00 2.47 14.53
N GLY A 81 -17.64 1.85 13.55
CA GLY A 81 -17.30 2.07 12.15
C GLY A 81 -18.08 1.14 11.23
N THR A 82 -18.28 1.59 10.01
CA THR A 82 -18.87 0.83 8.92
C THR A 82 -18.01 1.03 7.68
N ALA A 83 -17.96 0.02 6.83
CA ALA A 83 -17.32 0.11 5.53
C ALA A 83 -18.37 -0.28 4.49
N ARG A 84 -18.45 0.48 3.40
CA ARG A 84 -19.30 0.15 2.25
C ARG A 84 -18.48 0.34 0.98
N PRO A 85 -18.06 -0.75 0.32
CA PRO A 85 -17.30 -0.65 -0.90
C PRO A 85 -18.06 0.12 -2.01
N GLY A 86 -17.37 1.06 -2.66
CA GLY A 86 -17.85 1.86 -3.79
C GLY A 86 -16.80 2.90 -4.21
N SER A 87 -16.78 3.26 -5.50
CA SER A 87 -16.00 4.42 -5.95
C SER A 87 -16.63 5.71 -5.43
N LEU A 88 -15.81 6.64 -4.91
CA LEU A 88 -16.28 7.96 -4.47
C LEU A 88 -17.08 8.70 -5.56
N ARG A 89 -16.72 8.51 -6.84
CA ARG A 89 -17.44 9.15 -7.97
C ARG A 89 -18.87 8.63 -8.15
N GLY A 90 -19.11 7.37 -7.79
CA GLY A 90 -20.39 6.68 -8.04
C GLY A 90 -21.22 6.44 -6.77
N LYS A 91 -20.76 6.95 -5.63
CA LYS A 91 -21.38 6.74 -4.33
C LYS A 91 -22.14 8.00 -3.92
N PRO A 92 -23.40 7.89 -3.47
CA PRO A 92 -24.17 9.07 -3.09
C PRO A 92 -23.62 9.68 -1.79
N ASP A 93 -23.77 10.99 -1.66
CA ASP A 93 -23.16 11.78 -0.58
C ASP A 93 -23.62 11.33 0.82
N ASP A 94 -24.88 10.92 0.96
CA ASP A 94 -25.45 10.41 2.22
C ASP A 94 -24.77 9.11 2.68
N GLU A 95 -24.38 8.27 1.75
CA GLU A 95 -23.67 7.03 2.04
C GLU A 95 -22.21 7.28 2.44
N ILE A 96 -21.55 8.24 1.77
CA ILE A 96 -20.20 8.70 2.14
C ILE A 96 -20.23 9.30 3.54
N GLU A 97 -21.18 10.20 3.81
CA GLU A 97 -21.36 10.82 5.12
C GLU A 97 -21.61 9.76 6.20
N ALA A 98 -22.46 8.75 5.93
CA ALA A 98 -22.74 7.68 6.87
C ALA A 98 -21.50 6.82 7.21
N VAL A 99 -20.57 6.62 6.28
CA VAL A 99 -19.30 5.90 6.53
C VAL A 99 -18.35 6.75 7.37
N LEU A 100 -18.26 8.04 7.08
CA LEU A 100 -17.42 8.98 7.82
C LEU A 100 -17.94 9.22 9.25
N ALA A 101 -19.26 9.31 9.42
CA ALA A 101 -19.89 9.85 10.63
C ALA A 101 -19.43 9.17 11.92
N ALA A 102 -19.41 7.83 11.96
CA ALA A 102 -19.06 7.10 13.19
C ALA A 102 -17.65 7.41 13.67
N LYS A 103 -16.69 7.51 12.74
CA LYS A 103 -15.27 7.73 13.06
C LYS A 103 -14.91 9.21 13.17
N VAL A 104 -15.50 10.07 12.32
CA VAL A 104 -15.18 11.50 12.29
C VAL A 104 -15.97 12.23 13.37
N ARG A 105 -17.29 12.31 13.17
CA ARG A 105 -18.20 13.00 14.10
C ARG A 105 -18.23 12.30 15.45
N GLY A 106 -18.30 10.97 15.46
CA GLY A 106 -18.39 10.22 16.71
C GLY A 106 -17.16 10.35 17.61
N THR A 107 -15.95 10.35 17.04
CA THR A 107 -14.73 10.59 17.82
C THR A 107 -14.66 12.02 18.34
N THR A 108 -15.06 13.00 17.54
CA THR A 108 -15.09 14.43 17.94
C THR A 108 -16.05 14.63 19.12
N LEU A 109 -17.28 14.12 19.02
CA LEU A 109 -18.28 14.22 20.08
C LEU A 109 -17.84 13.49 21.35
N LEU A 110 -17.22 12.32 21.20
CA LEU A 110 -16.70 11.54 22.33
C LEU A 110 -15.60 12.32 23.06
N ALA A 111 -14.64 12.90 22.34
CA ALA A 111 -13.59 13.73 22.93
C ALA A 111 -14.15 14.97 23.62
N GLU A 112 -15.15 15.64 23.04
CA GLU A 112 -15.84 16.77 23.67
C GLU A 112 -16.57 16.37 24.96
N ALA A 113 -17.32 15.27 24.94
CA ALA A 113 -18.07 14.80 26.09
C ALA A 113 -17.14 14.34 27.23
N LEU A 114 -16.04 13.65 26.91
CA LEU A 114 -15.03 13.26 27.90
C LEU A 114 -14.47 14.51 28.61
N ARG A 115 -14.17 15.58 27.87
CA ARG A 115 -13.72 16.85 28.46
C ARG A 115 -14.79 17.50 29.33
N ARG A 116 -16.02 17.61 28.81
CA ARG A 116 -17.15 18.22 29.50
C ARG A 116 -17.47 17.57 30.84
N HIS A 117 -17.31 16.25 30.92
CA HIS A 117 -17.61 15.46 32.11
C HIS A 117 -16.35 15.09 32.94
N GLY A 118 -15.20 15.73 32.70
CA GLY A 118 -14.00 15.58 33.52
C GLY A 118 -13.30 14.22 33.41
N GLN A 119 -13.48 13.52 32.29
CA GLN A 119 -12.94 12.18 31.99
C GLN A 119 -11.65 12.21 31.15
N GLU A 120 -10.94 13.36 31.10
CA GLU A 120 -9.76 13.58 30.24
C GLU A 120 -8.55 12.69 30.56
N HIS A 121 -8.54 12.06 31.74
CA HIS A 121 -7.50 11.14 32.18
C HIS A 121 -7.60 9.75 31.52
N ALA A 122 -8.75 9.42 30.91
CA ALA A 122 -8.99 8.12 30.30
C ALA A 122 -8.12 7.92 29.06
N VAL A 123 -7.39 6.79 28.97
CA VAL A 123 -6.65 6.45 27.75
C VAL A 123 -7.63 6.16 26.61
N CYS A 124 -7.47 6.84 25.48
CA CYS A 124 -8.38 6.75 24.35
C CYS A 124 -7.71 6.06 23.17
N VAL A 125 -8.25 4.92 22.74
CA VAL A 125 -7.73 4.14 21.61
C VAL A 125 -8.77 4.11 20.48
N ALA A 126 -8.43 4.72 19.34
CA ALA A 126 -9.26 4.72 18.14
C ALA A 126 -8.81 3.60 17.19
N LEU A 127 -9.72 2.69 16.83
CA LEU A 127 -9.40 1.56 15.97
C LEU A 127 -9.49 2.02 14.50
N SER A 128 -8.33 2.20 13.88
CA SER A 128 -8.13 2.62 12.48
C SER A 128 -7.90 1.40 11.56
N SER A 129 -7.54 1.65 10.29
CA SER A 129 -7.28 0.62 9.30
C SER A 129 -6.06 0.96 8.45
N VAL A 130 -5.29 -0.05 8.04
CA VAL A 130 -4.16 0.10 7.09
C VAL A 130 -4.55 0.76 5.76
N SER A 131 -5.85 0.76 5.41
CA SER A 131 -6.37 1.47 4.23
C SER A 131 -6.15 2.98 4.27
N ALA A 132 -6.01 3.58 5.47
CA ALA A 132 -5.70 5.00 5.64
C ALA A 132 -4.25 5.36 5.30
N VAL A 133 -3.35 4.38 5.34
CA VAL A 133 -1.90 4.58 5.27
C VAL A 133 -1.33 4.06 3.95
N LEU A 134 -2.00 3.08 3.34
CA LEU A 134 -1.56 2.43 2.11
C LEU A 134 -2.51 2.79 0.96
N PRO A 135 -2.13 3.72 0.06
CA PRO A 135 -2.99 4.19 -1.03
C PRO A 135 -3.55 3.06 -1.91
N GLY A 136 -2.78 1.99 -2.11
CA GLY A 136 -3.19 0.81 -2.87
C GLY A 136 -4.24 -0.08 -2.19
N LEU A 137 -4.50 0.11 -0.88
CA LEU A 137 -5.52 -0.63 -0.12
C LEU A 137 -6.83 0.15 0.06
N ALA A 138 -6.81 1.46 -0.18
CA ALA A 138 -8.02 2.27 -0.14
C ALA A 138 -9.00 1.81 -1.23
N GLY A 139 -8.58 1.66 -2.48
CA GLY A 139 -9.41 1.08 -3.56
C GLY A 139 -10.86 1.60 -3.58
N ALA A 140 -11.84 0.70 -3.44
CA ALA A 140 -13.26 1.03 -3.34
C ALA A 140 -13.73 1.40 -1.92
N LEU A 141 -12.82 1.69 -0.99
CA LEU A 141 -13.09 2.08 0.38
C LEU A 141 -12.54 3.48 0.63
N GLY A 142 -12.65 4.38 -0.36
CA GLY A 142 -12.04 5.72 -0.28
C GLY A 142 -12.55 6.58 0.87
N ASP A 143 -13.86 6.54 1.12
CA ASP A 143 -14.50 7.22 2.26
C ASP A 143 -14.17 6.56 3.60
N TYR A 144 -14.10 5.24 3.65
CA TYR A 144 -13.64 4.51 4.83
C TYR A 144 -12.17 4.79 5.13
N ALA A 145 -11.30 4.82 4.11
CA ALA A 145 -9.91 5.19 4.25
C ALA A 145 -9.79 6.62 4.78
N ALA A 146 -10.55 7.58 4.22
CA ALA A 146 -10.61 8.95 4.71
C ALA A 146 -11.09 9.03 6.18
N ALA A 147 -12.11 8.25 6.56
CA ALA A 147 -12.60 8.18 7.93
C ALA A 147 -11.51 7.72 8.91
N ASN A 148 -10.68 6.77 8.50
CA ASN A 148 -9.58 6.23 9.29
C ASN A 148 -8.37 7.19 9.30
N SER A 149 -8.03 7.83 8.18
CA SER A 149 -7.02 8.89 8.12
C SER A 149 -7.36 10.06 9.04
N PHE A 150 -8.66 10.40 9.17
CA PHE A 150 -9.11 11.36 10.18
C PHE A 150 -8.78 10.90 11.60
N LEU A 151 -9.07 9.64 11.96
CA LEU A 151 -8.72 9.12 13.30
C LEU A 151 -7.23 9.21 13.57
N ASP A 152 -6.41 8.92 12.57
CA ASP A 152 -4.95 8.96 12.69
C ASP A 152 -4.42 10.38 12.91
N ALA A 153 -4.92 11.34 12.13
CA ALA A 153 -4.61 12.75 12.31
C ALA A 153 -5.16 13.30 13.64
N PHE A 154 -6.38 12.90 14.02
CA PHE A 154 -7.05 13.31 15.25
C PHE A 154 -6.26 12.85 16.49
N ALA A 155 -5.85 11.58 16.53
CA ALA A 155 -5.02 11.07 17.62
C ALA A 155 -3.67 11.81 17.72
N GLY A 156 -3.06 12.14 16.59
CA GLY A 156 -1.87 13.00 16.53
C GLY A 156 -2.09 14.39 17.15
N ALA A 157 -3.16 15.07 16.76
CA ALA A 157 -3.51 16.40 17.26
C ALA A 157 -3.82 16.40 18.77
N GLU A 158 -4.60 15.42 19.24
CA GLU A 158 -4.92 15.27 20.66
C GLU A 158 -3.67 14.98 21.50
N ARG A 159 -2.77 14.12 21.02
CA ARG A 159 -1.48 13.82 21.66
C ARG A 159 -0.60 15.06 21.76
N ALA A 160 -0.50 15.83 20.68
CA ALA A 160 0.27 17.09 20.65
C ALA A 160 -0.27 18.11 21.67
N ALA A 161 -1.56 18.06 21.97
CA ALA A 161 -2.21 18.88 22.98
C ALA A 161 -2.23 18.24 24.40
N GLY A 162 -1.40 17.20 24.63
CA GLY A 162 -1.21 16.57 25.93
C GLY A 162 -2.30 15.58 26.35
N ARG A 163 -3.18 15.16 25.43
CA ARG A 163 -4.29 14.24 25.73
C ARG A 163 -3.96 12.80 25.30
N PRO A 164 -4.38 11.78 26.06
CA PRO A 164 -3.92 10.40 25.89
C PRO A 164 -4.66 9.64 24.77
N TRP A 165 -4.62 10.17 23.53
CA TRP A 165 -5.21 9.53 22.36
C TRP A 165 -4.19 8.76 21.54
N GLN A 166 -4.56 7.57 21.08
CA GLN A 166 -3.79 6.76 20.14
C GLN A 166 -4.71 6.18 19.07
N SER A 167 -4.31 6.22 17.81
CA SER A 167 -4.96 5.45 16.77
C SER A 167 -4.16 4.17 16.45
N ILE A 168 -4.87 3.08 16.21
CA ILE A 168 -4.25 1.79 15.86
C ILE A 168 -4.83 1.29 14.54
N ALA A 169 -4.04 1.30 13.48
CA ALA A 169 -4.41 0.84 12.15
C ALA A 169 -4.22 -0.67 12.00
N PHE A 170 -5.32 -1.42 11.87
CA PHE A 170 -5.27 -2.86 11.66
C PHE A 170 -5.27 -3.25 10.17
N GLY A 171 -4.50 -4.30 9.86
CA GLY A 171 -4.72 -5.12 8.67
C GLY A 171 -6.11 -5.79 8.66
N PRO A 172 -6.53 -6.42 7.54
CA PRO A 172 -7.84 -7.07 7.46
C PRO A 172 -8.00 -8.16 8.53
N VAL A 173 -9.01 -8.09 9.39
CA VAL A 173 -9.30 -9.13 10.41
C VAL A 173 -10.39 -10.07 9.87
N THR A 174 -10.06 -11.32 9.59
CA THR A 174 -10.93 -12.20 8.76
C THR A 174 -11.81 -13.17 9.52
N ASP A 175 -11.49 -13.47 10.76
CA ASP A 175 -12.30 -14.36 11.62
C ASP A 175 -13.44 -13.60 12.33
N THR A 176 -13.40 -12.26 12.37
CA THR A 176 -14.45 -11.40 12.95
C THR A 176 -14.50 -10.01 12.31
N GLY A 177 -15.66 -9.35 12.31
CA GLY A 177 -15.79 -7.92 11.97
C GLY A 177 -16.03 -7.62 10.50
N LEU A 178 -15.61 -6.43 10.04
CA LEU A 178 -15.96 -5.93 8.70
C LEU A 178 -15.36 -6.74 7.54
N ALA A 179 -14.34 -7.57 7.82
CA ALA A 179 -13.72 -8.48 6.86
C ALA A 179 -14.05 -9.96 7.14
N SER A 180 -15.02 -10.26 8.03
CA SER A 180 -15.51 -11.64 8.18
C SER A 180 -16.38 -12.04 6.99
N GLY A 181 -16.05 -13.17 6.35
CA GLY A 181 -16.77 -13.65 5.16
C GLY A 181 -16.14 -13.23 3.83
N THR A 182 -15.16 -12.32 3.84
CA THR A 182 -14.24 -12.18 2.69
C THR A 182 -13.23 -13.31 2.78
N GLY A 183 -13.25 -14.24 1.82
CA GLY A 183 -12.21 -15.27 1.72
C GLY A 183 -10.80 -14.65 1.67
N PRO A 184 -9.74 -15.44 1.93
CA PRO A 184 -8.37 -14.92 1.83
C PRO A 184 -8.20 -14.18 0.50
N ARG A 185 -7.72 -12.93 0.55
CA ARG A 185 -7.46 -12.08 -0.62
C ARG A 185 -6.33 -12.67 -1.45
N ALA A 186 -6.63 -13.74 -2.17
CA ALA A 186 -5.71 -14.48 -3.01
C ALA A 186 -5.67 -13.83 -4.40
N GLY A 187 -5.29 -12.55 -4.46
CA GLY A 187 -5.12 -11.81 -5.70
C GLY A 187 -3.77 -11.14 -5.80
N LEU A 188 -3.20 -10.70 -4.67
CA LEU A 188 -1.99 -9.89 -4.64
C LEU A 188 -0.78 -10.66 -5.17
N ARG A 189 -0.53 -10.56 -6.49
CA ARG A 189 0.62 -11.15 -7.20
C ARG A 189 1.97 -10.53 -6.84
N SER A 190 1.99 -9.65 -5.85
CA SER A 190 3.21 -9.23 -5.17
C SER A 190 3.30 -9.98 -3.84
N PRO A 191 4.35 -10.80 -3.61
CA PRO A 191 4.62 -11.42 -2.31
C PRO A 191 4.61 -10.39 -1.17
N ALA A 192 4.86 -9.13 -1.53
CA ALA A 192 4.86 -7.99 -0.63
C ALA A 192 3.47 -7.63 -0.07
N LEU A 193 2.52 -7.38 -0.97
CA LEU A 193 1.16 -7.02 -0.56
C LEU A 193 0.43 -8.14 0.19
N SER A 194 0.78 -9.39 -0.09
CA SER A 194 0.23 -10.55 0.60
C SER A 194 0.55 -10.58 2.10
N ARG A 195 1.63 -9.92 2.58
CA ARG A 195 2.03 -9.94 4.01
C ARG A 195 1.47 -8.79 4.85
N THR A 196 1.55 -7.52 4.43
CA THR A 196 0.98 -6.43 5.25
C THR A 196 -0.54 -6.30 5.16
N ALA A 197 -1.14 -6.82 4.08
CA ALA A 197 -2.58 -7.03 3.97
C ALA A 197 -2.94 -8.50 4.24
N ALA A 198 -2.01 -9.27 4.82
CA ALA A 198 -2.30 -10.62 5.27
C ALA A 198 -3.45 -10.55 6.27
N PRO A 199 -4.39 -11.49 6.17
CA PRO A 199 -5.47 -11.57 7.12
C PRO A 199 -4.93 -11.79 8.54
N LEU A 200 -5.32 -10.91 9.45
CA LEU A 200 -5.14 -11.05 10.88
C LEU A 200 -6.29 -11.89 11.45
N THR A 201 -5.97 -12.71 12.45
CA THR A 201 -6.99 -13.22 13.38
C THR A 201 -7.30 -12.14 14.40
N ALA A 202 -8.49 -12.18 14.99
CA ALA A 202 -8.89 -11.28 16.07
C ALA A 202 -7.89 -11.36 17.24
N ARG A 203 -7.40 -12.58 17.55
CA ARG A 203 -6.37 -12.81 18.56
C ARG A 203 -5.07 -12.08 18.23
N ALA A 204 -4.60 -12.16 16.98
CA ALA A 204 -3.38 -11.47 16.55
C ALA A 204 -3.56 -9.94 16.57
N ALA A 205 -4.70 -9.44 16.12
CA ALA A 205 -5.02 -8.01 16.18
C ALA A 205 -5.03 -7.50 17.63
N LEU A 206 -5.65 -8.22 18.56
CA LEU A 206 -5.69 -7.86 19.98
C LEU A 206 -4.32 -7.96 20.66
N ALA A 207 -3.50 -8.94 20.30
CA ALA A 207 -2.12 -8.99 20.77
C ALA A 207 -1.32 -7.75 20.31
N GLY A 208 -1.48 -7.35 19.04
CA GLY A 208 -0.90 -6.12 18.52
C GLY A 208 -1.44 -4.85 19.19
N LEU A 209 -2.73 -4.81 19.54
CA LEU A 209 -3.33 -3.70 20.29
C LEU A 209 -2.68 -3.53 21.66
N HIS A 210 -2.48 -4.62 22.42
CA HIS A 210 -1.82 -4.54 23.73
C HIS A 210 -0.37 -4.08 23.63
N ALA A 211 0.36 -4.57 22.63
CA ALA A 211 1.72 -4.12 22.38
C ALA A 211 1.74 -2.62 22.01
N ALA A 212 0.80 -2.17 21.18
CA ALA A 212 0.67 -0.76 20.78
C ALA A 212 0.37 0.18 21.95
N ALA A 213 -0.43 -0.26 22.93
CA ALA A 213 -0.77 0.52 24.11
C ALA A 213 0.44 0.86 25.00
N GLY A 214 1.54 0.11 24.89
CA GLY A 214 2.80 0.40 25.59
C GLY A 214 3.74 1.35 24.85
N LEU A 215 3.40 1.77 23.62
CA LEU A 215 4.26 2.60 22.79
C LEU A 215 3.88 4.08 22.88
N ASP A 216 4.86 4.96 23.07
CA ASP A 216 4.66 6.40 22.94
C ASP A 216 4.61 6.84 21.47
N ALA A 217 3.54 6.45 20.77
CA ALA A 217 3.30 6.85 19.39
C ALA A 217 1.83 7.20 19.15
N PRO A 218 1.50 8.37 18.55
CA PRO A 218 0.13 8.82 18.27
C PRO A 218 -0.65 7.87 17.37
N HIS A 219 0.06 7.19 16.48
CA HIS A 219 -0.50 6.25 15.52
C HIS A 219 0.39 5.02 15.41
N VAL A 220 -0.21 3.83 15.44
CA VAL A 220 0.48 2.53 15.36
C VAL A 220 -0.19 1.65 14.32
N LEU A 221 0.59 0.96 13.51
CA LEU A 221 0.09 0.01 12.51
C LEU A 221 0.35 -1.43 12.99
N VAL A 222 -0.69 -2.26 12.95
CA VAL A 222 -0.63 -3.68 13.31
C VAL A 222 -0.86 -4.52 12.04
N ALA A 223 0.14 -5.29 11.65
CA ALA A 223 0.12 -6.16 10.48
C ALA A 223 0.65 -7.57 10.80
N ALA A 224 0.22 -8.57 10.03
CA ALA A 224 0.74 -9.93 10.15
C ALA A 224 2.10 -10.04 9.42
N ALA A 225 3.06 -10.77 9.99
CA ALA A 225 4.14 -11.33 9.19
C ALA A 225 4.27 -12.83 9.49
N GLY A 226 3.72 -13.63 8.59
CA GLY A 226 3.66 -15.09 8.77
C GLY A 226 2.54 -15.55 9.71
N LEU A 227 2.43 -16.87 9.87
CA LEU A 227 1.23 -17.53 10.41
C LEU A 227 1.06 -17.41 11.93
N ASP A 228 2.07 -16.97 12.71
CA ASP A 228 2.03 -17.13 14.18
C ASP A 228 2.44 -15.91 15.05
N ALA A 229 2.86 -14.77 14.50
CA ALA A 229 3.20 -13.58 15.31
C ALA A 229 2.78 -12.25 14.66
N PRO A 230 2.08 -11.34 15.38
CA PRO A 230 1.80 -10.01 14.90
C PRO A 230 3.07 -9.15 14.94
N HIS A 231 3.34 -8.41 13.86
CA HIS A 231 4.37 -7.37 13.86
C HIS A 231 3.71 -6.01 14.11
N VAL A 232 4.30 -5.24 15.02
CA VAL A 232 3.87 -3.87 15.31
C VAL A 232 4.78 -2.92 14.55
N LEU A 233 4.26 -2.30 13.51
CA LEU A 233 4.95 -1.26 12.76
C LEU A 233 4.53 0.10 13.32
N VAL A 234 5.48 0.86 13.86
CA VAL A 234 5.18 2.19 14.40
C VAL A 234 5.46 3.25 13.34
N THR A 235 4.42 3.64 12.61
CA THR A 235 4.54 4.76 11.67
C THR A 235 4.47 6.07 12.45
N GLY A 236 5.53 6.89 12.41
CA GLY A 236 5.40 8.29 12.82
C GLY A 236 4.38 8.96 11.90
N SER A 237 3.35 9.59 12.45
CA SER A 237 2.43 10.38 11.63
C SER A 237 3.22 11.55 11.05
N ASN A 238 3.19 11.72 9.72
CA ASN A 238 3.34 13.06 9.15
C ASN A 238 2.12 13.88 9.57
N ALA A 239 2.22 14.46 10.77
CA ALA A 239 1.40 15.57 11.20
C ALA A 239 2.34 16.77 11.38
N ALA A 240 2.82 17.29 10.25
CA ALA A 240 3.26 18.68 10.12
C ALA A 240 3.50 18.99 8.63
N ALA A 241 2.66 19.86 8.06
CA ALA A 241 3.21 20.90 7.21
C ALA A 241 4.24 21.68 8.07
N PRO A 242 5.41 22.08 7.54
CA PRO A 242 6.48 22.66 8.34
C PRO A 242 6.08 24.04 8.90
N ASP A 243 6.50 24.31 10.14
CA ASP A 243 6.88 25.66 10.57
C ASP A 243 8.28 25.53 11.23
N PRO A 244 9.27 26.40 10.90
CA PRO A 244 10.66 26.25 11.27
C PRO A 244 10.98 26.96 12.60
N LEU A 245 12.25 26.87 13.04
CA LEU A 245 12.86 27.43 14.27
C LEU A 245 12.74 26.44 15.44
N GLU A 246 13.79 25.93 16.11
CA GLU A 246 15.20 26.30 16.33
C GLU A 246 16.00 24.99 16.56
N ASP A 247 17.12 24.72 15.87
CA ASP A 247 18.53 25.05 16.18
C ASP A 247 19.14 24.38 17.45
N ARG A 248 19.99 23.37 17.16
CA ARG A 248 21.38 23.16 17.65
C ARG A 248 21.73 22.32 18.91
N ARG A 249 22.28 21.15 18.57
CA ARG A 249 23.69 20.68 18.80
C ARG A 249 24.03 19.91 20.11
N PRO A 250 25.11 19.07 20.07
CA PRO A 250 24.98 17.67 20.48
C PRO A 250 26.08 17.17 21.45
N LEU A 251 25.75 16.02 22.05
CA LEU A 251 26.57 14.81 22.29
C LEU A 251 28.06 14.94 22.70
N SER A 252 28.40 14.23 23.77
CA SER A 252 29.52 13.27 23.79
C SER A 252 29.27 12.28 24.94
N GLY A 253 29.54 10.99 24.87
CA GLY A 253 30.26 10.18 23.90
C GLY A 253 30.90 9.00 24.64
N ALA A 254 30.84 7.82 24.01
CA ALA A 254 31.70 6.64 24.20
C ALA A 254 31.74 6.00 25.61
N GLY A 255 31.59 4.68 25.78
CA GLY A 255 31.80 3.59 24.85
C GLY A 255 32.65 2.55 25.57
N ASN A 256 32.27 1.28 25.52
CA ASN A 256 33.14 0.19 25.95
C ASN A 256 33.07 -0.97 24.94
N ARG A 257 34.22 -1.58 24.69
CA ARG A 257 34.43 -2.59 23.65
C ARG A 257 34.08 -4.01 24.13
N ALA A 258 33.61 -4.75 23.14
CA ALA A 258 33.20 -6.15 23.08
C ALA A 258 34.34 -7.17 23.25
N THR A 259 33.94 -8.45 23.28
CA THR A 259 34.49 -9.65 22.56
C THR A 259 33.92 -10.93 23.21
N SER A 260 33.69 -12.11 22.61
CA SER A 260 33.51 -12.67 21.26
C SER A 260 33.48 -14.23 21.43
N HIS A 261 33.30 -14.96 20.31
CA HIS A 261 33.46 -16.42 20.04
C HIS A 261 32.18 -17.26 20.10
N ASP A 262 31.69 -17.91 19.03
CA ASP A 262 32.23 -18.74 17.91
C ASP A 262 31.90 -20.24 18.13
N GLY A 263 31.31 -20.87 17.11
CA GLY A 263 31.52 -22.31 16.83
C GLY A 263 30.28 -23.13 16.39
N PRO A 264 30.43 -24.14 15.50
CA PRO A 264 29.55 -24.31 14.32
C PRO A 264 29.03 -25.76 14.04
N ALA A 265 28.48 -25.95 12.82
CA ALA A 265 28.29 -27.20 12.02
C ALA A 265 26.99 -28.03 12.29
N ALA A 266 26.33 -28.73 11.35
CA ALA A 266 26.47 -29.03 9.92
C ALA A 266 25.16 -29.63 9.35
N ALA A 267 25.11 -29.74 8.01
CA ALA A 267 24.01 -30.10 7.11
C ALA A 267 23.64 -31.60 6.99
N ALA A 268 22.47 -31.89 6.36
CA ALA A 268 22.28 -33.03 5.44
C ALA A 268 21.00 -32.89 4.57
N GLU A 269 21.16 -33.14 3.26
CA GLU A 269 20.17 -33.16 2.17
C GLU A 269 19.30 -34.44 2.16
N GLN A 270 18.11 -34.40 1.52
CA GLN A 270 17.66 -35.46 0.59
C GLN A 270 16.46 -35.09 -0.30
N ARG A 271 16.41 -35.75 -1.46
CA ARG A 271 15.78 -35.39 -2.75
C ARG A 271 14.36 -35.94 -2.97
N LEU A 272 13.64 -35.27 -3.89
CA LEU A 272 12.37 -35.67 -4.53
C LEU A 272 12.52 -36.85 -5.52
N PRO A 273 11.37 -37.41 -5.95
CA PRO A 273 11.15 -37.55 -7.39
C PRO A 273 9.77 -37.09 -7.89
N SER A 274 9.77 -36.89 -9.21
CA SER A 274 8.83 -36.33 -10.20
C SER A 274 7.62 -37.20 -10.58
N HIS A 275 6.57 -36.58 -11.15
CA HIS A 275 5.64 -37.24 -12.06
C HIS A 275 5.05 -36.30 -13.13
N GLU A 276 4.83 -36.89 -14.31
CA GLU A 276 4.56 -36.35 -15.65
C GLU A 276 3.12 -35.89 -15.94
N ALA A 277 2.98 -35.16 -17.05
CA ALA A 277 1.75 -34.59 -17.64
C ALA A 277 1.10 -35.49 -18.71
N PRO A 278 -0.17 -35.22 -19.11
CA PRO A 278 -0.69 -35.66 -20.41
C PRO A 278 -1.18 -34.52 -21.33
N THR A 279 -0.62 -34.53 -22.56
CA THR A 279 -1.21 -34.35 -23.91
C THR A 279 -2.41 -33.41 -24.15
N ARG A 280 -2.21 -32.46 -25.09
CA ARG A 280 -3.26 -31.69 -25.79
C ARG A 280 -3.38 -32.20 -27.22
N ASP A 281 -4.62 -32.42 -27.67
CA ASP A 281 -4.98 -32.57 -29.08
C ASP A 281 -5.81 -31.36 -29.51
N GLY A 282 -5.63 -30.93 -30.76
CA GLY A 282 -6.03 -29.62 -31.26
C GLY A 282 -7.43 -29.54 -31.85
N ASP A 283 -8.01 -28.35 -31.82
CA ASP A 283 -8.87 -27.89 -32.90
C ASP A 283 -8.68 -26.39 -33.15
N ARG A 284 -8.65 -26.02 -34.42
CA ARG A 284 -8.18 -24.75 -34.96
C ARG A 284 -9.36 -24.09 -35.68
N THR A 285 -9.95 -23.04 -35.11
CA THR A 285 -10.99 -22.23 -35.77
C THR A 285 -10.58 -20.75 -35.81
N GLY A 286 -10.89 -20.08 -36.94
CA GLY A 286 -10.46 -18.71 -37.28
C GLY A 286 -11.10 -17.60 -36.44
N PRO A 287 -10.88 -16.31 -36.77
CA PRO A 287 -11.25 -15.18 -35.93
C PRO A 287 -12.77 -14.93 -35.97
N HIS A 288 -13.51 -15.70 -35.19
CA HIS A 288 -14.90 -15.41 -34.86
C HIS A 288 -14.92 -14.40 -33.71
N SER A 289 -15.68 -13.31 -33.87
CA SER A 289 -16.03 -12.43 -32.75
C SER A 289 -16.72 -13.28 -31.67
N PRO A 290 -16.21 -13.30 -30.43
CA PRO A 290 -16.75 -14.19 -29.43
C PRO A 290 -18.16 -13.74 -29.05
N ALA A 291 -19.11 -14.68 -29.04
CA ALA A 291 -20.45 -14.45 -28.49
C ALA A 291 -20.33 -13.98 -27.03
N PRO A 292 -21.31 -13.22 -26.47
CA PRO A 292 -21.27 -12.76 -25.08
C PRO A 292 -20.91 -13.87 -24.07
N SER A 293 -21.36 -15.11 -24.33
CA SER A 293 -21.04 -16.30 -23.54
C SER A 293 -19.55 -16.71 -23.55
N GLN A 294 -18.82 -16.48 -24.65
CA GLN A 294 -17.40 -16.77 -24.77
C GLN A 294 -16.55 -15.71 -24.05
N VAL A 295 -16.93 -14.43 -24.12
CA VAL A 295 -16.28 -13.35 -23.36
C VAL A 295 -16.51 -13.52 -21.86
N THR A 296 -17.74 -13.86 -21.43
CA THR A 296 -18.06 -14.24 -20.06
C THR A 296 -17.20 -15.41 -19.58
N THR A 297 -17.03 -16.45 -20.40
CA THR A 297 -16.20 -17.62 -20.07
C THR A 297 -14.72 -17.26 -19.94
N LEU A 298 -14.20 -16.40 -20.81
CA LEU A 298 -12.82 -15.89 -20.76
C LEU A 298 -12.58 -15.06 -19.50
N ILE A 299 -13.46 -14.08 -19.21
CA ILE A 299 -13.38 -13.24 -18.02
C ILE A 299 -13.43 -14.10 -16.75
N ARG A 300 -14.37 -15.05 -16.68
CA ARG A 300 -14.51 -15.99 -15.55
C ARG A 300 -13.26 -16.84 -15.35
N ARG A 301 -12.67 -17.37 -16.42
CA ARG A 301 -11.42 -18.15 -16.35
C ARG A 301 -10.28 -17.30 -15.81
N LEU A 302 -10.08 -16.10 -16.35
CA LEU A 302 -9.00 -15.21 -15.92
C LEU A 302 -9.19 -14.71 -14.49
N LEU A 303 -10.43 -14.48 -14.05
CA LEU A 303 -10.76 -14.18 -12.65
C LEU A 303 -10.49 -15.38 -11.74
N ALA A 304 -10.92 -16.59 -12.13
CA ALA A 304 -10.67 -17.80 -11.38
C ALA A 304 -9.16 -18.06 -11.19
N GLU A 305 -8.37 -17.87 -12.24
CA GLU A 305 -6.90 -17.95 -12.20
C GLU A 305 -6.26 -16.84 -11.38
N ALA A 306 -6.78 -15.61 -11.45
CA ALA A 306 -6.28 -14.48 -10.68
C ALA A 306 -6.60 -14.61 -9.18
N LEU A 307 -7.73 -15.25 -8.85
CA LEU A 307 -8.25 -15.40 -7.49
C LEU A 307 -7.96 -16.77 -6.86
N HIS A 308 -7.33 -17.68 -7.60
CA HIS A 308 -7.12 -19.09 -7.21
C HIS A 308 -8.42 -19.80 -6.75
N ARG A 309 -9.54 -19.51 -7.40
CA ARG A 309 -10.85 -20.14 -7.14
C ARG A 309 -11.25 -21.05 -8.30
N SER A 310 -12.21 -21.94 -8.05
CA SER A 310 -12.86 -22.66 -9.14
C SER A 310 -13.68 -21.67 -9.99
N PRO A 311 -13.69 -21.77 -11.33
CA PRO A 311 -14.60 -20.98 -12.18
C PRO A 311 -16.09 -21.12 -11.83
N GLN A 312 -16.45 -22.21 -11.14
CA GLN A 312 -17.81 -22.50 -10.68
C GLN A 312 -18.19 -21.73 -9.40
N ASP A 313 -17.22 -21.21 -8.65
CA ASP A 313 -17.42 -20.48 -7.38
C ASP A 313 -17.57 -18.96 -7.57
N ILE A 314 -17.64 -18.49 -8.81
CA ILE A 314 -17.67 -17.07 -9.18
C ILE A 314 -19.02 -16.80 -9.83
N GLY A 315 -19.88 -15.94 -9.27
CA GLY A 315 -21.14 -15.57 -9.91
C GLY A 315 -20.95 -14.59 -11.08
N ASP A 316 -21.81 -14.64 -12.11
CA ASP A 316 -21.80 -13.70 -13.24
C ASP A 316 -22.11 -12.26 -12.79
N ASP A 317 -22.95 -12.13 -11.74
CA ASP A 317 -23.39 -10.87 -11.14
C ASP A 317 -22.61 -10.51 -9.87
N GLU A 318 -21.60 -11.31 -9.52
CA GLU A 318 -20.78 -11.08 -8.35
C GLU A 318 -19.77 -9.96 -8.64
N GLN A 319 -19.69 -8.99 -7.73
CA GLN A 319 -18.82 -7.84 -7.94
C GLN A 319 -17.35 -8.26 -7.84
N PHE A 320 -16.53 -7.81 -8.81
CA PHE A 320 -15.11 -8.14 -8.85
C PHE A 320 -14.36 -7.82 -7.54
N LEU A 321 -14.74 -6.74 -6.87
CA LEU A 321 -14.13 -6.31 -5.61
C LEU A 321 -14.52 -7.21 -4.42
N THR A 322 -15.76 -7.71 -4.41
CA THR A 322 -16.27 -8.65 -3.37
C THR A 322 -15.61 -10.02 -3.50
N LEU A 323 -15.24 -10.39 -4.72
CA LEU A 323 -14.43 -11.55 -5.04
C LEU A 323 -12.96 -11.43 -4.61
N GLY A 324 -12.54 -10.26 -4.11
CA GLY A 324 -11.18 -10.00 -3.64
C GLY A 324 -10.25 -9.40 -4.69
N LEU A 325 -10.77 -8.95 -5.84
CA LEU A 325 -9.98 -8.18 -6.81
C LEU A 325 -9.65 -6.80 -6.20
N ASP A 326 -8.38 -6.42 -6.21
CA ASP A 326 -7.85 -5.11 -5.81
C ASP A 326 -7.39 -4.30 -7.04
N SER A 327 -6.91 -3.08 -6.83
CA SER A 327 -6.53 -2.20 -7.94
C SER A 327 -5.32 -2.70 -8.75
N LEU A 328 -4.41 -3.46 -8.14
CA LEU A 328 -3.23 -4.00 -8.84
C LEU A 328 -3.57 -5.25 -9.65
N THR A 329 -4.41 -6.12 -9.09
CA THR A 329 -4.95 -7.29 -9.77
C THR A 329 -5.95 -6.94 -10.85
N ALA A 330 -6.72 -5.86 -10.68
CA ALA A 330 -7.54 -5.29 -11.74
C ALA A 330 -6.67 -4.85 -12.93
N VAL A 331 -5.57 -4.13 -12.68
CA VAL A 331 -4.65 -3.72 -13.77
C VAL A 331 -3.96 -4.93 -14.43
N ASP A 332 -3.58 -5.96 -13.68
CA ASP A 332 -3.02 -7.19 -14.25
C ASP A 332 -4.07 -7.99 -15.05
N LEU A 333 -5.31 -8.06 -14.56
CA LEU A 333 -6.44 -8.69 -15.25
C LEU A 333 -6.81 -7.93 -16.52
N ALA A 334 -6.81 -6.59 -16.50
CA ALA A 334 -7.02 -5.75 -17.68
C ALA A 334 -5.94 -6.04 -18.74
N ARG A 335 -4.65 -6.10 -18.35
CA ARG A 335 -3.54 -6.45 -19.26
C ARG A 335 -3.63 -7.89 -19.80
N ARG A 336 -4.14 -8.84 -19.02
CA ARG A 336 -4.41 -10.20 -19.50
C ARG A 336 -5.55 -10.23 -20.50
N LEU A 337 -6.65 -9.54 -20.21
CA LEU A 337 -7.78 -9.39 -21.12
C LEU A 337 -7.33 -8.71 -22.42
N GLU A 338 -6.46 -7.70 -22.34
CA GLU A 338 -5.86 -7.02 -23.48
C GLU A 338 -5.10 -7.99 -24.40
N ARG A 339 -4.24 -8.84 -23.80
CA ARG A 339 -3.47 -9.86 -24.52
C ARG A 339 -4.34 -10.94 -25.16
N GLU A 340 -5.33 -11.46 -24.43
CA GLU A 340 -6.21 -12.54 -24.91
C GLU A 340 -7.23 -12.03 -25.96
N LEU A 341 -7.65 -10.77 -25.87
CA LEU A 341 -8.58 -10.15 -26.83
C LEU A 341 -7.86 -9.45 -27.99
N GLY A 342 -6.54 -9.30 -27.92
CA GLY A 342 -5.72 -8.67 -28.97
C GLY A 342 -6.04 -7.20 -29.23
N ARG A 343 -6.52 -6.45 -28.24
CA ARG A 343 -6.90 -5.03 -28.38
C ARG A 343 -6.57 -4.21 -27.13
N PRO A 344 -6.19 -2.93 -27.25
CA PRO A 344 -5.91 -2.08 -26.11
C PRO A 344 -7.18 -1.85 -25.28
N LEU A 345 -7.07 -2.05 -23.96
CA LEU A 345 -8.15 -1.84 -23.01
C LEU A 345 -7.73 -0.80 -21.97
N PRO A 346 -8.57 0.20 -21.65
CA PRO A 346 -8.28 1.14 -20.58
C PRO A 346 -8.10 0.40 -19.24
N ALA A 347 -7.11 0.81 -18.44
CA ALA A 347 -6.91 0.27 -17.10
C ALA A 347 -8.11 0.53 -16.17
N THR A 348 -8.99 1.48 -16.51
CA THR A 348 -10.22 1.83 -15.79
C THR A 348 -11.38 0.87 -16.07
N LEU A 349 -11.28 0.02 -17.09
CA LEU A 349 -12.38 -0.81 -17.61
C LEU A 349 -13.01 -1.73 -16.53
N LEU A 350 -12.20 -2.30 -15.64
CA LEU A 350 -12.67 -3.15 -14.53
C LEU A 350 -13.25 -2.36 -13.35
N PHE A 351 -13.08 -1.03 -13.33
CA PHE A 351 -13.73 -0.12 -12.39
C PHE A 351 -15.04 0.43 -12.95
N GLU A 352 -15.14 0.53 -14.27
CA GLU A 352 -16.33 0.97 -14.99
C GLU A 352 -17.39 -0.14 -15.07
N HIS A 353 -16.96 -1.40 -15.23
CA HIS A 353 -17.83 -2.58 -15.30
C HIS A 353 -17.57 -3.50 -14.11
N ARG A 354 -18.57 -3.67 -13.25
CA ARG A 354 -18.41 -4.20 -11.88
C ARG A 354 -18.62 -5.71 -11.78
N THR A 355 -19.23 -6.31 -12.78
CA THR A 355 -19.56 -7.75 -12.83
C THR A 355 -19.10 -8.39 -14.15
N ILE A 356 -19.07 -9.72 -14.20
CA ILE A 356 -18.75 -10.45 -15.45
C ILE A 356 -19.77 -10.08 -16.53
N GLY A 357 -21.06 -9.99 -16.15
CA GLY A 357 -22.14 -9.63 -17.06
C GLY A 357 -21.98 -8.23 -17.67
N GLU A 358 -21.70 -7.21 -16.85
CA GLU A 358 -21.49 -5.84 -17.32
C GLU A 358 -20.29 -5.74 -18.25
N LEU A 359 -19.18 -6.35 -17.84
CA LEU A 359 -17.93 -6.32 -18.59
C LEU A 359 -18.03 -7.06 -19.92
N ALA A 360 -18.65 -8.25 -19.92
CA ALA A 360 -18.87 -9.02 -21.15
C ALA A 360 -19.79 -8.28 -22.13
N THR A 361 -20.83 -7.61 -21.61
CA THR A 361 -21.76 -6.81 -22.42
C THR A 361 -21.05 -5.61 -23.05
N HIS A 362 -20.23 -4.89 -22.28
CA HIS A 362 -19.45 -3.77 -22.81
C HIS A 362 -18.43 -4.21 -23.87
N LEU A 363 -17.72 -5.30 -23.58
CA LEU A 363 -16.73 -5.84 -24.52
C LEU A 363 -17.38 -6.39 -25.80
N ALA A 364 -18.64 -6.85 -25.75
CA ALA A 364 -19.41 -7.33 -26.90
C ALA A 364 -20.09 -6.20 -27.71
N THR A 365 -20.49 -5.10 -27.06
CA THR A 365 -21.18 -3.97 -27.73
C THR A 365 -20.25 -2.98 -28.44
N THR A 366 -18.96 -3.02 -28.13
CA THR A 366 -17.95 -2.13 -28.75
C THR A 366 -17.42 -2.66 -30.09
N ILE A 367 -18.18 -3.52 -30.78
CA ILE A 367 -17.86 -4.05 -32.11
C ILE A 367 -18.64 -3.25 -33.16
N PRO A 368 -17.99 -2.45 -34.03
CA PRO A 368 -18.67 -1.89 -35.20
C PRO A 368 -19.13 -3.04 -36.09
N THR A 369 -20.44 -3.20 -36.27
CA THR A 369 -20.97 -4.11 -37.29
C THR A 369 -20.69 -3.48 -38.66
N PRO A 370 -19.94 -4.12 -39.58
CA PRO A 370 -19.85 -3.62 -40.94
C PRO A 370 -21.24 -3.69 -41.59
N PRO A 371 -21.64 -2.70 -42.42
CA PRO A 371 -22.95 -2.68 -43.03
C PRO A 371 -23.16 -3.93 -43.91
N ALA A 372 -24.33 -4.54 -43.77
CA ALA A 372 -24.74 -5.73 -44.49
C ALA A 372 -24.59 -5.55 -46.01
N GLN A 373 -23.71 -6.36 -46.62
CA GLN A 373 -23.57 -6.40 -48.06
C GLN A 373 -24.80 -7.08 -48.67
N THR A 374 -25.49 -6.36 -49.54
CA THR A 374 -26.53 -6.88 -50.44
C THR A 374 -25.87 -7.84 -51.44
N PRO A 375 -26.47 -9.00 -51.78
CA PRO A 375 -25.83 -9.97 -52.66
C PRO A 375 -25.84 -9.48 -54.12
N SER A 376 -24.65 -9.37 -54.71
CA SER A 376 -24.46 -9.17 -56.16
C SER A 376 -24.30 -10.52 -56.90
N PRO A 377 -24.74 -10.61 -58.17
CA PRO A 377 -24.83 -11.87 -58.92
C PRO A 377 -23.50 -12.33 -59.55
N THR A 378 -23.47 -13.62 -59.86
CA THR A 378 -22.43 -14.49 -60.44
C THR A 378 -21.68 -13.94 -61.68
N PRO A 379 -20.36 -14.23 -61.87
CA PRO A 379 -19.54 -13.67 -62.94
C PRO A 379 -19.61 -14.45 -64.26
N GLY A 380 -19.58 -13.71 -65.38
CA GLY A 380 -19.34 -14.21 -66.75
C GLY A 380 -17.88 -13.99 -67.21
N PRO A 381 -17.43 -14.66 -68.28
CA PRO A 381 -16.01 -14.87 -68.57
C PRO A 381 -15.33 -13.73 -69.35
N THR A 382 -14.01 -13.70 -69.20
CA THR A 382 -12.98 -12.79 -69.74
C THR A 382 -12.92 -12.71 -71.27
N PRO A 383 -12.30 -11.65 -71.83
CA PRO A 383 -11.18 -11.91 -72.74
C PRO A 383 -9.92 -11.05 -72.51
N SER A 384 -8.84 -11.59 -73.06
CA SER A 384 -7.41 -11.28 -73.01
C SER A 384 -6.96 -10.04 -73.82
N ALA A 385 -5.92 -9.31 -73.37
CA ALA A 385 -4.59 -9.20 -74.06
C ALA A 385 -3.76 -7.91 -73.74
N ALA A 386 -2.59 -8.12 -73.10
CA ALA A 386 -1.23 -7.60 -73.40
C ALA A 386 -0.88 -6.06 -73.36
N PRO A 387 0.41 -5.62 -73.39
CA PRO A 387 1.21 -5.32 -72.19
C PRO A 387 2.01 -3.98 -72.15
N GLY A 388 2.35 -3.53 -70.93
CA GLY A 388 3.51 -2.68 -70.56
C GLY A 388 3.32 -1.14 -70.56
N PRO A 389 4.24 -0.33 -69.98
CA PRO A 389 5.24 -0.62 -68.94
C PRO A 389 5.21 0.34 -67.71
N THR A 390 5.78 -0.14 -66.61
CA THR A 390 6.46 0.56 -65.49
C THR A 390 6.29 2.08 -65.30
N SER A 391 5.74 2.47 -64.15
CA SER A 391 6.39 3.43 -63.22
C SER A 391 5.61 3.51 -61.89
N SER A 392 6.38 3.51 -60.81
CA SER A 392 6.02 3.44 -59.38
C SER A 392 5.04 4.51 -58.89
N PRO A 393 4.25 4.20 -57.84
CA PRO A 393 4.11 5.17 -56.76
C PRO A 393 4.17 4.56 -55.34
N THR A 394 4.94 5.25 -54.50
CA THR A 394 4.59 5.75 -53.16
C THR A 394 3.59 4.93 -52.34
N SER A 395 4.09 4.20 -51.34
CA SER A 395 3.30 3.57 -50.28
C SER A 395 3.18 4.47 -49.04
N SER A 396 1.94 4.74 -48.67
CA SER A 396 1.47 5.27 -47.38
C SER A 396 1.76 4.28 -46.24
N PRO A 397 1.96 4.72 -44.98
CA PRO A 397 2.30 3.83 -43.89
C PRO A 397 1.07 3.11 -43.33
N THR A 398 1.15 1.79 -43.28
CA THR A 398 0.28 0.91 -42.48
C THR A 398 0.72 0.92 -41.01
N PRO A 399 -0.21 0.84 -40.04
CA PRO A 399 0.16 0.68 -38.63
C PRO A 399 0.53 -0.78 -38.36
N ASP A 400 1.81 -1.05 -38.14
CA ASP A 400 2.27 -2.35 -37.63
C ASP A 400 1.97 -2.44 -36.14
N THR A 401 0.97 -3.25 -35.79
CA THR A 401 0.77 -3.79 -34.45
C THR A 401 1.60 -5.06 -34.30
N THR A 402 2.87 -4.92 -33.94
CA THR A 402 3.68 -6.04 -33.45
C THR A 402 3.79 -5.95 -31.93
N PRO A 403 3.49 -7.03 -31.18
CA PRO A 403 3.80 -7.11 -29.76
C PRO A 403 5.32 -7.02 -29.57
N TYR A 404 5.75 -6.16 -28.65
CA TYR A 404 7.16 -6.04 -28.23
C TYR A 404 7.66 -7.38 -27.68
N GLU A 405 8.48 -8.09 -28.46
CA GLU A 405 9.32 -9.17 -27.97
C GLU A 405 10.60 -8.57 -27.35
N PRO A 406 10.96 -8.92 -26.10
CA PRO A 406 12.24 -8.50 -25.55
C PRO A 406 13.36 -9.15 -26.35
N SER A 407 14.17 -8.33 -27.03
CA SER A 407 15.35 -8.81 -27.75
C SER A 407 16.34 -9.50 -26.79
N PRO A 408 16.98 -10.60 -27.20
CA PRO A 408 17.94 -11.30 -26.36
C PRO A 408 19.17 -10.40 -26.13
N THR A 409 19.57 -10.33 -24.87
CA THR A 409 20.79 -9.73 -24.31
C THR A 409 21.92 -9.55 -25.32
N ALA A 410 22.06 -8.32 -25.82
CA ALA A 410 23.36 -7.82 -26.23
C ALA A 410 24.17 -7.57 -24.95
N THR A 411 25.30 -8.24 -24.82
CA THR A 411 26.35 -7.97 -23.84
C THR A 411 26.80 -6.52 -23.99
N ALA A 412 26.15 -5.61 -23.27
CA ALA A 412 26.57 -4.23 -23.16
C ALA A 412 27.88 -4.18 -22.38
N THR A 413 28.94 -3.78 -23.08
CA THR A 413 30.22 -3.39 -22.50
C THR A 413 30.00 -2.29 -21.47
N ALA A 414 30.65 -2.41 -20.31
CA ALA A 414 30.63 -1.41 -19.24
C ALA A 414 31.13 -0.05 -19.75
N GLY A 415 30.20 0.85 -20.05
CA GLY A 415 30.48 2.19 -20.56
C GLY A 415 29.20 3.00 -20.80
N ASP A 416 28.91 3.90 -19.84
CA ASP A 416 27.93 4.99 -19.91
C ASP A 416 26.42 4.65 -19.78
N HIS A 417 26.03 4.03 -18.66
CA HIS A 417 24.62 3.81 -18.25
C HIS A 417 23.95 5.04 -17.63
N HIS A 418 24.22 6.22 -18.19
CA HIS A 418 23.54 7.45 -17.78
C HIS A 418 22.22 7.56 -18.54
N HIS A 419 21.14 7.92 -17.84
CA HIS A 419 19.81 8.08 -18.43
C HIS A 419 19.19 9.40 -17.98
N PRO A 420 18.26 10.01 -18.74
CA PRO A 420 17.60 11.23 -18.29
C PRO A 420 16.82 10.98 -17.00
N LEU A 421 16.68 12.02 -16.18
CA LEU A 421 15.74 11.98 -15.06
C LEU A 421 14.31 11.87 -15.61
N THR A 422 13.47 11.10 -14.94
CA THR A 422 12.02 11.15 -15.19
C THR A 422 11.48 12.55 -14.83
N PRO A 423 10.28 12.94 -15.32
CA PRO A 423 9.73 14.26 -15.04
C PRO A 423 9.57 14.53 -13.54
N LEU A 424 9.23 13.50 -12.76
CA LEU A 424 9.09 13.60 -11.32
C LEU A 424 10.46 13.74 -10.63
N GLN A 425 11.47 12.96 -11.02
CA GLN A 425 12.83 13.10 -10.48
C GLN A 425 13.42 14.47 -10.82
N LEU A 426 13.17 14.98 -12.02
CA LEU A 426 13.59 16.34 -12.41
C LEU A 426 12.90 17.41 -11.56
N ALA A 427 11.63 17.22 -11.21
CA ALA A 427 10.91 18.14 -10.32
C ALA A 427 11.53 18.17 -8.91
N PHE A 428 11.85 17.00 -8.34
CA PHE A 428 12.58 16.94 -7.05
C PHE A 428 13.92 17.65 -7.14
N HIS A 429 14.75 17.27 -8.11
CA HIS A 429 16.07 17.87 -8.31
C HIS A 429 15.99 19.40 -8.47
N THR A 430 15.08 19.90 -9.31
CA THR A 430 14.89 21.35 -9.51
C THR A 430 14.48 22.05 -8.23
N THR A 431 13.58 21.45 -7.45
CA THR A 431 13.10 22.02 -6.19
C THR A 431 14.23 22.15 -5.18
N GLU A 432 15.06 21.12 -5.06
CA GLU A 432 16.18 21.08 -4.10
C GLU A 432 17.33 22.01 -4.53
N THR A 433 17.53 22.22 -5.83
CA THR A 433 18.44 23.26 -6.34
C THR A 433 17.94 24.68 -6.06
N LEU A 434 16.62 24.90 -6.10
CA LEU A 434 16.03 26.22 -5.82
C LEU A 434 15.92 26.54 -4.32
N HIS A 435 15.75 25.51 -3.49
CA HIS A 435 15.52 25.64 -2.06
C HIS A 435 16.46 24.71 -1.28
N GLU A 436 17.72 25.13 -1.16
CA GLU A 436 18.75 24.44 -0.38
C GLU A 436 18.28 24.24 1.07
N GLY A 437 17.92 23.01 1.44
CA GLY A 437 17.42 22.66 2.77
C GLY A 437 16.03 22.01 2.79
N VAL A 438 15.27 22.08 1.70
CA VAL A 438 14.06 21.27 1.52
C VAL A 438 14.48 19.91 0.97
N THR A 439 14.13 18.83 1.66
CA THR A 439 14.52 17.46 1.28
C THR A 439 13.28 16.66 0.93
N ALA A 440 13.26 16.06 -0.26
CA ALA A 440 12.21 15.13 -0.65
C ALA A 440 12.58 13.72 -0.21
N TYR A 441 11.97 13.23 0.87
CA TYR A 441 12.27 11.89 1.41
C TYR A 441 11.01 11.09 1.75
N GLY A 442 11.13 9.78 1.59
CA GLY A 442 10.29 8.81 2.25
C GLY A 442 10.96 8.30 3.53
N TYR A 443 10.16 8.06 4.56
CA TYR A 443 10.66 7.62 5.86
C TYR A 443 9.81 6.47 6.41
N VAL A 444 10.47 5.48 7.01
CA VAL A 444 9.81 4.42 7.78
C VAL A 444 10.61 4.11 9.04
N ARG A 445 9.91 3.96 10.16
CA ARG A 445 10.43 3.33 11.38
C ARG A 445 9.84 1.94 11.54
N GLN A 446 10.70 0.99 11.86
CA GLN A 446 10.32 -0.37 12.21
C GLN A 446 10.77 -0.64 13.63
N SER A 447 9.83 -0.90 14.53
CA SER A 447 10.13 -1.32 15.89
C SER A 447 10.19 -2.84 15.94
N ILE A 448 11.27 -3.37 16.49
CA ILE A 448 11.56 -4.80 16.57
C ILE A 448 11.69 -5.16 18.04
N SER A 449 10.83 -6.08 18.49
CA SER A 449 10.92 -6.66 19.82
C SER A 449 11.58 -8.03 19.74
N GLY A 450 12.63 -8.25 20.54
CA GLY A 450 13.42 -9.48 20.56
C GLY A 450 14.88 -9.27 20.13
N PRO A 451 15.69 -10.34 20.14
CA PRO A 451 17.10 -10.23 19.77
C PRO A 451 17.24 -9.89 18.28
N LEU A 452 18.01 -8.85 17.99
CA LEU A 452 18.31 -8.39 16.63
C LEU A 452 19.83 -8.39 16.42
N ASP A 453 20.30 -9.07 15.38
CA ASP A 453 21.70 -9.11 14.99
C ASP A 453 22.01 -7.96 14.04
N THR A 454 22.73 -6.97 14.54
CA THR A 454 23.06 -5.75 13.80
C THR A 454 23.97 -6.00 12.59
N VAL A 455 24.78 -7.06 12.61
CA VAL A 455 25.69 -7.42 11.53
C VAL A 455 24.93 -8.12 10.41
N LEU A 456 24.05 -9.06 10.76
CA LEU A 456 23.16 -9.69 9.79
C LEU A 456 22.22 -8.66 9.15
N LEU A 457 21.74 -7.67 9.90
CA LEU A 457 20.96 -6.57 9.35
C LEU A 457 21.76 -5.74 8.35
N GLY A 458 23.01 -5.40 8.69
CA GLY A 458 23.91 -4.70 7.76
C GLY A 458 24.16 -5.48 6.46
N ARG A 459 24.38 -6.79 6.55
CA ARG A 459 24.52 -7.68 5.37
C ARG A 459 23.24 -7.76 4.55
N ALA A 460 22.09 -7.84 5.20
CA ALA A 460 20.79 -7.85 4.53
C ALA A 460 20.55 -6.54 3.76
N LEU A 461 20.88 -5.39 4.36
CA LEU A 461 20.81 -4.07 3.70
C LEU A 461 21.77 -3.96 2.51
N ALA A 462 22.99 -4.50 2.61
CA ALA A 462 23.94 -4.52 1.51
C ALA A 462 23.45 -5.38 0.33
N ARG A 463 22.89 -6.57 0.61
CA ARG A 463 22.26 -7.43 -0.40
C ARG A 463 21.04 -6.78 -1.04
N LEU A 464 20.25 -6.03 -0.26
CA LEU A 464 19.12 -5.27 -0.77
C LEU A 464 19.58 -4.19 -1.76
N ALA A 465 20.62 -3.42 -1.44
CA ALA A 465 21.18 -2.43 -2.36
C ALA A 465 21.84 -3.05 -3.60
N ALA A 466 22.44 -4.23 -3.49
CA ALA A 466 22.95 -4.96 -4.65
C ALA A 466 21.82 -5.37 -5.60
N ARG A 467 20.66 -5.77 -5.06
CA ARG A 467 19.48 -6.17 -5.81
C ARG A 467 18.73 -5.00 -6.45
N HIS A 468 18.69 -3.84 -5.80
CA HIS A 468 17.92 -2.67 -6.26
C HIS A 468 18.84 -1.52 -6.67
N PRO A 469 19.08 -1.29 -7.98
CA PRO A 469 19.95 -0.21 -8.44
C PRO A 469 19.51 1.18 -8.00
N MET A 470 18.21 1.40 -7.75
CA MET A 470 17.70 2.67 -7.24
C MET A 470 18.22 3.03 -5.85
N LEU A 471 18.61 2.05 -5.01
CA LEU A 471 19.28 2.31 -3.73
C LEU A 471 20.74 2.77 -3.87
N ARG A 472 21.24 2.81 -5.10
CA ARG A 472 22.59 3.27 -5.47
C ARG A 472 22.51 4.31 -6.58
N MET A 473 21.33 4.90 -6.80
CA MET A 473 21.11 5.90 -7.83
C MET A 473 21.85 7.19 -7.48
N ARG A 474 22.49 7.79 -8.48
CA ARG A 474 23.23 9.04 -8.43
C ARG A 474 22.79 9.95 -9.56
N ILE A 475 22.92 11.25 -9.35
CA ILE A 475 22.69 12.28 -10.35
C ILE A 475 24.03 12.92 -10.73
N THR A 476 24.25 13.16 -12.02
CA THR A 476 25.42 13.91 -12.49
C THR A 476 25.39 15.34 -11.96
N GLY A 477 26.51 15.82 -11.41
CA GLY A 477 26.61 17.20 -10.93
C GLY A 477 26.48 18.26 -12.03
N ASP A 478 26.32 19.51 -11.60
CA ASP A 478 26.02 20.69 -12.43
C ASP A 478 27.20 21.13 -13.30
N GLY A 479 27.53 20.35 -14.31
CA GLY A 479 28.51 20.69 -15.35
C GLY A 479 27.96 21.55 -16.49
N GLY A 480 26.81 22.21 -16.29
CA GLY A 480 26.09 22.97 -17.34
C GLY A 480 25.31 22.11 -18.36
N ALA A 481 25.36 20.78 -18.23
CA ALA A 481 24.54 19.84 -19.00
C ALA A 481 23.25 19.49 -18.24
N ARG A 482 22.23 18.99 -18.95
CA ARG A 482 21.01 18.48 -18.29
C ARG A 482 21.38 17.34 -17.34
N PRO A 483 20.84 17.32 -16.10
CA PRO A 483 21.15 16.27 -15.14
C PRO A 483 20.73 14.90 -15.69
N ARG A 484 21.55 13.89 -15.44
CA ARG A 484 21.31 12.49 -15.78
C ARG A 484 21.47 11.63 -14.54
N GLN A 485 20.72 10.55 -14.45
CA GLN A 485 20.84 9.57 -13.40
C GLN A 485 21.65 8.36 -13.85
N TYR A 486 22.32 7.70 -12.93
CA TYR A 486 22.99 6.41 -13.12
C TYR A 486 22.99 5.64 -11.80
N ALA A 487 23.20 4.32 -11.85
CA ALA A 487 23.46 3.55 -10.62
C ALA A 487 24.97 3.48 -10.40
N ALA A 488 25.46 3.82 -9.21
CA ALA A 488 26.83 3.56 -8.81
C ALA A 488 27.15 2.05 -8.90
N PRO A 489 28.41 1.59 -8.83
CA PRO A 489 28.71 0.15 -8.79
C PRO A 489 28.15 -0.55 -7.54
N VAL A 490 27.98 -1.88 -7.62
CA VAL A 490 27.57 -2.69 -6.47
C VAL A 490 28.72 -2.74 -5.45
N GLY A 491 28.44 -2.38 -4.20
CA GLY A 491 29.41 -2.51 -3.10
C GLY A 491 29.51 -3.94 -2.55
N PRO A 492 30.40 -4.21 -1.58
CA PRO A 492 30.48 -5.52 -0.94
C PRO A 492 29.16 -5.89 -0.25
N VAL A 493 28.69 -7.13 -0.44
CA VAL A 493 27.41 -7.61 0.12
C VAL A 493 27.55 -8.30 1.48
N ASP A 494 28.77 -8.60 1.89
CA ASP A 494 29.08 -9.28 3.16
C ASP A 494 29.42 -8.31 4.29
N THR A 495 29.42 -7.00 4.01
CA THR A 495 29.66 -5.96 5.00
C THR A 495 28.52 -4.95 4.98
N ALA A 496 28.26 -4.33 6.13
CA ALA A 496 27.33 -3.21 6.24
C ALA A 496 27.61 -2.12 5.20
N PRO A 497 26.57 -1.56 4.55
CA PRO A 497 26.76 -0.42 3.66
C PRO A 497 27.11 0.84 4.45
N ARG A 498 27.78 1.80 3.81
CA ARG A 498 28.24 3.05 4.45
C ARG A 498 27.11 3.92 5.01
N TRP A 499 25.91 3.74 4.47
CA TRP A 499 24.70 4.46 4.88
C TRP A 499 23.92 3.74 5.99
N TYR A 500 24.42 2.62 6.51
CA TYR A 500 23.87 1.94 7.69
C TYR A 500 24.74 2.17 8.92
N GLU A 501 24.10 2.55 10.02
CA GLU A 501 24.75 2.73 11.31
C GLU A 501 23.87 2.21 12.45
N VAL A 502 24.51 1.90 13.59
CA VAL A 502 23.85 1.51 14.82
C VAL A 502 24.13 2.60 15.86
N ARG A 503 23.10 3.06 16.56
CA ARG A 503 23.18 4.10 17.58
C ARG A 503 22.38 3.70 18.82
N ASP A 504 22.74 4.29 19.95
CA ASP A 504 21.88 4.32 21.14
C ASP A 504 21.42 5.77 21.32
N THR A 505 20.15 6.01 21.62
CA THR A 505 19.67 7.37 21.96
C THR A 505 18.67 7.32 23.12
N HIS A 506 18.56 8.45 23.82
CA HIS A 506 17.51 8.73 24.82
C HIS A 506 16.39 9.59 24.23
N ASP A 507 16.59 10.14 23.04
CA ASP A 507 15.63 10.95 22.31
C ASP A 507 15.53 10.42 20.88
N LEU A 508 14.64 9.43 20.70
CA LEU A 508 14.36 8.85 19.40
C LEU A 508 13.73 9.89 18.47
N ARG A 509 12.86 10.77 18.99
CA ARG A 509 12.15 11.77 18.21
C ARG A 509 13.11 12.78 17.58
N GLN A 510 14.05 13.31 18.35
CA GLN A 510 15.06 14.24 17.83
C GLN A 510 15.92 13.56 16.75
N LEU A 511 16.33 12.31 16.96
CA LEU A 511 17.10 11.57 15.97
C LEU A 511 16.32 11.35 14.66
N GLU A 512 15.04 11.00 14.76
CA GLU A 512 14.16 10.89 13.58
C GLU A 512 14.08 12.21 12.81
N GLN A 513 13.85 13.31 13.53
CA GLN A 513 13.74 14.64 12.95
C GLN A 513 15.05 15.08 12.28
N ASP A 514 16.20 14.85 12.93
CA ASP A 514 17.52 15.17 12.38
C ASP A 514 17.83 14.33 11.12
N LEU A 515 17.49 13.05 11.13
CA LEU A 515 17.69 12.16 9.98
C LEU A 515 16.83 12.55 8.78
N CYS A 516 15.57 12.89 9.04
CA CYS A 516 14.60 13.29 8.02
C CYS A 516 14.95 14.64 7.39
N ASN A 517 15.36 15.61 8.20
CA ASN A 517 15.64 16.97 7.73
C ASN A 517 17.06 17.15 7.16
N ARG A 518 17.90 16.11 7.20
CA ARG A 518 19.23 16.16 6.57
C ARG A 518 19.08 16.01 5.05
N PRO A 519 19.46 17.00 4.22
CA PRO A 519 19.38 16.90 2.76
C PRO A 519 20.24 15.79 2.19
N PHE A 520 19.88 15.26 1.02
CA PHE A 520 20.72 14.30 0.29
C PHE A 520 21.57 14.97 -0.78
N ASP A 521 22.85 14.60 -0.86
CA ASP A 521 23.70 14.96 -2.01
C ASP A 521 23.78 13.78 -2.98
N LEU A 522 22.81 13.69 -3.88
CA LEU A 522 22.72 12.59 -4.85
C LEU A 522 23.88 12.56 -5.87
N THR A 523 24.79 13.52 -5.85
CA THR A 523 26.01 13.46 -6.66
C THR A 523 27.08 12.60 -5.98
N THR A 524 27.09 12.51 -4.64
CA THR A 524 28.16 11.85 -3.87
C THR A 524 27.70 10.82 -2.83
N GLU A 525 26.43 10.81 -2.43
CA GLU A 525 25.86 9.82 -1.50
C GLU A 525 24.75 8.95 -2.10
N ASP A 526 24.55 7.78 -1.51
CA ASP A 526 23.46 6.88 -1.86
C ASP A 526 22.14 7.47 -1.37
N PRO A 527 21.02 7.26 -2.08
CA PRO A 527 19.74 7.90 -1.79
C PRO A 527 19.03 7.27 -0.59
N VAL A 528 19.76 6.65 0.34
CA VAL A 528 19.22 5.92 1.49
C VAL A 528 20.11 6.10 2.71
N ARG A 529 19.50 6.14 3.89
CA ARG A 529 20.15 6.09 5.21
C ARG A 529 19.37 5.14 6.11
N ALA A 530 20.08 4.32 6.86
CA ALA A 530 19.51 3.38 7.80
C ALA A 530 20.18 3.54 9.17
N VAL A 531 19.39 3.76 10.21
CA VAL A 531 19.90 3.86 11.59
C VAL A 531 19.14 2.86 12.44
N LEU A 532 19.85 1.86 12.96
CA LEU A 532 19.29 1.00 13.99
C LEU A 532 19.54 1.61 15.36
N VAL A 533 18.48 1.81 16.12
CA VAL A 533 18.49 2.39 17.45
C VAL A 533 18.13 1.32 18.47
N HIS A 534 18.90 1.14 19.53
CA HIS A 534 18.43 0.40 20.70
C HIS A 534 17.85 1.35 21.73
N GLU A 535 16.69 1.00 22.30
CA GLU A 535 16.12 1.73 23.41
C GLU A 535 16.90 1.39 24.69
N ARG A 536 17.46 2.39 25.38
CA ARG A 536 18.31 2.15 26.55
C ARG A 536 17.56 1.55 27.73
N ASP A 537 16.28 1.84 27.84
CA ASP A 537 15.42 1.40 28.94
C ASP A 537 14.74 0.04 28.67
N ASP A 538 14.80 -0.46 27.43
CA ASP A 538 14.32 -1.79 27.05
C ASP A 538 15.31 -2.47 26.08
N ALA A 539 16.15 -3.35 26.64
CA ALA A 539 17.14 -4.11 25.89
C ALA A 539 16.55 -5.07 24.84
N HIS A 540 15.22 -5.28 24.84
CA HIS A 540 14.52 -6.09 23.87
C HIS A 540 13.85 -5.26 22.78
N LEU A 541 13.92 -3.93 22.82
CA LEU A 541 13.29 -3.05 21.83
C LEU A 541 14.35 -2.30 21.02
N ALA A 542 14.27 -2.45 19.70
CA ALA A 542 15.09 -1.73 18.75
C ALA A 542 14.24 -1.06 17.67
N HIS A 543 14.70 0.07 17.14
CA HIS A 543 14.04 0.82 16.08
C HIS A 543 14.97 0.96 14.88
N LEU A 544 14.59 0.35 13.75
CA LEU A 544 15.24 0.61 12.47
C LEU A 544 14.57 1.80 11.78
N LEU A 545 15.30 2.91 11.69
CA LEU A 545 14.93 4.11 10.96
C LEU A 545 15.49 3.99 9.54
N LEU A 546 14.64 4.11 8.53
CA LEU A 546 15.06 4.09 7.13
C LEU A 546 14.52 5.35 6.44
N VAL A 547 15.42 6.19 5.94
CA VAL A 547 15.12 7.41 5.18
C VAL A 547 15.64 7.19 3.76
N VAL A 548 14.80 7.38 2.76
CA VAL A 548 15.16 7.22 1.34
C VAL A 548 14.74 8.47 0.58
N HIS A 549 15.60 8.98 -0.27
CA HIS A 549 15.28 10.12 -1.13
C HIS A 549 14.12 9.76 -2.10
N HIS A 550 13.13 10.63 -2.27
CA HIS A 550 11.93 10.34 -3.04
C HIS A 550 12.17 10.13 -4.54
N ALA A 551 13.26 10.67 -5.08
CA ALA A 551 13.69 10.35 -6.44
C ALA A 551 14.09 8.86 -6.63
N ALA A 552 14.37 8.13 -5.54
CA ALA A 552 14.76 6.72 -5.56
C ALA A 552 13.67 5.76 -5.10
N ALA A 553 12.76 6.20 -4.23
CA ALA A 553 11.69 5.36 -3.71
C ALA A 553 10.41 6.16 -3.39
N ASP A 554 9.27 5.54 -3.67
CA ASP A 554 7.95 5.96 -3.23
C ASP A 554 7.44 5.05 -2.08
N GLY A 555 6.20 5.26 -1.64
CA GLY A 555 5.59 4.43 -0.60
C GLY A 555 5.49 2.94 -0.96
N PHE A 556 5.30 2.61 -2.24
CA PHE A 556 5.27 1.21 -2.69
C PHE A 556 6.66 0.57 -2.63
N SER A 557 7.67 1.32 -3.06
CA SER A 557 9.08 0.93 -3.02
C SER A 557 9.53 0.70 -1.58
N LEU A 558 9.24 1.61 -0.64
CA LEU A 558 9.58 1.45 0.78
C LEU A 558 9.00 0.17 1.39
N LYS A 559 7.77 -0.17 1.03
CA LYS A 559 7.15 -1.43 1.44
C LYS A 559 7.92 -2.64 0.90
N LEU A 560 8.19 -2.68 -0.40
CA LEU A 560 8.92 -3.77 -1.04
C LEU A 560 10.30 -3.95 -0.38
N LEU A 561 11.00 -2.84 -0.14
CA LEU A 561 12.30 -2.81 0.51
C LEU A 561 12.26 -3.37 1.93
N ALA A 562 11.29 -2.96 2.75
CA ALA A 562 11.14 -3.49 4.12
C ALA A 562 10.93 -5.02 4.12
N GLU A 563 10.16 -5.52 3.17
CA GLU A 563 9.83 -6.94 3.10
C GLU A 563 10.96 -7.82 2.58
N GLU A 564 11.64 -7.37 1.54
CA GLU A 564 12.84 -8.05 1.06
C GLU A 564 13.96 -7.99 2.09
N LEU A 565 14.10 -6.87 2.81
CA LEU A 565 15.07 -6.73 3.91
C LEU A 565 14.89 -7.82 4.96
N TRP A 566 13.69 -8.01 5.50
CA TRP A 566 13.47 -9.02 6.54
C TRP A 566 13.54 -10.45 5.99
N SER A 567 13.19 -10.65 4.73
CA SER A 567 13.37 -11.95 4.06
C SER A 567 14.86 -12.28 3.93
N LEU A 568 15.68 -11.32 3.52
CA LEU A 568 17.15 -11.42 3.47
C LEU A 568 17.74 -11.66 4.86
N TYR A 569 17.33 -10.87 5.85
CA TYR A 569 17.76 -10.99 7.23
C TYR A 569 17.45 -12.39 7.80
N THR A 570 16.23 -12.89 7.58
CA THR A 570 15.80 -14.20 8.06
C THR A 570 16.56 -15.34 7.38
N ALA A 571 16.79 -15.25 6.07
CA ALA A 571 17.60 -16.23 5.34
C ALA A 571 19.04 -16.26 5.85
N LEU A 572 19.66 -15.09 5.99
CA LEU A 572 20.99 -14.94 6.58
C LEU A 572 21.07 -15.52 8.00
N GLY A 573 20.04 -15.29 8.83
CA GLY A 573 19.95 -15.85 10.19
C GLY A 573 19.81 -17.38 10.22
N ARG A 574 19.34 -18.01 9.13
CA ARG A 574 19.29 -19.47 8.98
C ARG A 574 20.57 -20.07 8.40
N GLY A 575 21.55 -19.23 8.05
CA GLY A 575 22.77 -19.66 7.36
C GLY A 575 22.60 -19.81 5.84
N ASP A 576 21.47 -19.37 5.28
CA ASP A 576 21.23 -19.38 3.84
C ASP A 576 21.93 -18.17 3.19
N ASP A 577 23.19 -18.38 2.77
CA ASP A 577 23.93 -17.35 2.05
C ASP A 577 23.54 -17.23 0.57
N ALA A 578 22.66 -18.11 0.07
CA ALA A 578 22.17 -18.07 -1.29
C ALA A 578 21.45 -16.74 -1.59
N PRO A 579 21.55 -16.19 -2.82
CA PRO A 579 20.71 -15.10 -3.25
C PRO A 579 19.25 -15.49 -3.06
N LEU A 580 18.41 -14.57 -2.59
CA LEU A 580 16.96 -14.76 -2.60
C LEU A 580 16.57 -15.26 -3.99
N GLN A 581 15.92 -16.43 -4.08
CA GLN A 581 15.33 -16.95 -5.32
C GLN A 581 14.05 -16.17 -5.68
N LEU A 582 14.10 -14.85 -5.55
CA LEU A 582 13.11 -13.96 -6.12
C LEU A 582 13.50 -13.74 -7.58
N PRO A 583 12.53 -13.79 -8.51
CA PRO A 583 12.79 -13.41 -9.89
C PRO A 583 13.57 -12.10 -9.91
N LEU A 584 14.62 -12.03 -10.73
CA LEU A 584 15.27 -10.76 -11.02
C LEU A 584 14.20 -9.79 -11.54
N PRO A 585 14.29 -8.49 -11.21
CA PRO A 585 13.41 -7.50 -11.83
C PRO A 585 13.42 -7.70 -13.35
N GLN A 586 12.24 -7.94 -13.94
CA GLN A 586 12.12 -8.22 -15.39
C GLN A 586 12.43 -6.99 -16.25
N ALA A 587 12.49 -5.81 -15.61
CA ALA A 587 12.87 -4.54 -16.19
C ALA A 587 13.58 -3.71 -15.12
N GLU A 588 14.60 -2.96 -15.53
CA GLU A 588 15.29 -1.99 -14.69
C GLU A 588 14.54 -0.64 -14.71
N PHE A 589 14.79 0.22 -13.72
CA PHE A 589 14.17 1.56 -13.71
C PHE A 589 14.56 2.39 -14.95
N ALA A 590 15.73 2.10 -15.55
CA ALA A 590 16.15 2.69 -16.82
C ALA A 590 15.18 2.36 -17.98
N ASP A 591 14.65 1.14 -18.03
CA ASP A 591 13.69 0.71 -19.05
C ASP A 591 12.37 1.48 -18.87
N TYR A 592 11.93 1.66 -17.62
CA TYR A 592 10.78 2.50 -17.29
C TYR A 592 11.00 3.96 -17.71
N ALA A 593 12.15 4.55 -17.38
CA ALA A 593 12.45 5.93 -17.74
C ALA A 593 12.48 6.15 -19.27
N ALA A 594 12.98 5.16 -20.02
CA ALA A 594 12.92 5.16 -21.47
C ALA A 594 11.48 5.07 -21.99
N ALA A 595 10.66 4.17 -21.43
CA ALA A 595 9.25 4.01 -21.79
C ALA A 595 8.43 5.28 -21.52
N VAL A 596 8.61 5.94 -20.37
CA VAL A 596 7.97 7.22 -20.04
C VAL A 596 8.35 8.30 -21.04
N THR A 597 9.63 8.34 -21.45
CA THR A 597 10.09 9.32 -22.44
C THR A 597 9.42 9.11 -23.80
N ALA A 598 9.29 7.84 -24.23
CA ALA A 598 8.59 7.48 -25.45
C ALA A 598 7.07 7.78 -25.38
N GLU A 599 6.42 7.46 -24.26
CA GLU A 599 5.00 7.72 -24.03
C GLU A 599 4.66 9.22 -24.16
N ARG A 600 5.53 10.11 -23.67
CA ARG A 600 5.31 11.57 -23.77
C ARG A 600 5.31 12.10 -25.21
N GLN A 601 5.84 11.32 -26.16
CA GLN A 601 5.81 11.64 -27.58
C GLN A 601 4.61 11.00 -28.29
N SER A 602 3.78 10.24 -27.57
CA SER A 602 2.65 9.53 -28.14
C SER A 602 1.43 10.44 -28.40
N PRO A 603 0.58 10.08 -29.37
CA PRO A 603 -0.72 10.72 -29.56
C PRO A 603 -1.64 10.61 -28.33
N ALA A 604 -1.54 9.51 -27.58
CA ALA A 604 -2.32 9.29 -26.35
C ALA A 604 -2.00 10.35 -25.28
N PHE A 605 -0.71 10.57 -25.01
CA PHE A 605 -0.26 11.62 -24.09
C PHE A 605 -0.74 13.03 -24.53
N THR A 606 -0.75 13.29 -25.84
CA THR A 606 -1.26 14.57 -26.38
C THR A 606 -2.77 14.72 -26.13
N ALA A 607 -3.53 13.63 -26.23
CA ALA A 607 -4.96 13.62 -25.91
C ALA A 607 -5.20 13.89 -24.41
N ASP A 608 -4.46 13.23 -23.52
CA ASP A 608 -4.52 13.45 -22.08
C ASP A 608 -4.17 14.88 -21.71
N GLN A 609 -3.11 15.44 -22.30
CA GLN A 609 -2.72 16.83 -22.08
C GLN A 609 -3.84 17.80 -22.49
N ARG A 610 -4.52 17.55 -23.63
CA ARG A 610 -5.65 18.38 -24.07
C ARG A 610 -6.81 18.30 -23.08
N TYR A 611 -7.12 17.10 -22.60
CA TYR A 611 -8.16 16.88 -21.60
C TYR A 611 -7.87 17.68 -20.32
N TRP A 612 -6.67 17.54 -19.75
CA TRP A 612 -6.30 18.25 -18.52
C TRP A 612 -6.27 19.77 -18.68
N ARG A 613 -5.78 20.28 -19.83
CA ARG A 613 -5.83 21.72 -20.12
C ARG A 613 -7.25 22.26 -20.12
N ALA A 614 -8.18 21.58 -20.78
CA ALA A 614 -9.58 21.99 -20.81
C ALA A 614 -10.19 21.98 -19.40
N ARG A 615 -9.99 20.89 -18.65
CA ARG A 615 -10.50 20.77 -17.27
C ARG A 615 -9.97 21.84 -16.33
N LEU A 616 -8.67 22.14 -16.40
CA LEU A 616 -8.05 23.18 -15.59
C LEU A 616 -8.52 24.59 -16.00
N ALA A 617 -8.73 24.84 -17.30
CA ALA A 617 -9.31 26.10 -17.76
C ALA A 617 -10.73 26.32 -17.24
N ASP A 618 -11.54 25.26 -17.17
CA ASP A 618 -12.91 25.31 -16.63
C ASP A 618 -12.94 25.63 -15.11
N HIS A 619 -11.84 25.37 -14.40
CA HIS A 619 -11.71 25.57 -12.95
C HIS A 619 -10.69 26.64 -12.57
N ALA A 620 -10.21 27.43 -13.54
CA ALA A 620 -9.28 28.51 -13.30
C ALA A 620 -9.97 29.56 -12.40
N VAL A 621 -9.45 29.74 -11.19
CA VAL A 621 -9.97 30.75 -10.27
C VAL A 621 -9.75 32.14 -10.91
N PRO A 622 -10.75 33.05 -10.85
CA PRO A 622 -10.59 34.40 -11.40
C PRO A 622 -9.30 35.07 -10.90
N SER A 623 -8.72 35.94 -11.73
CA SER A 623 -7.49 36.71 -11.48
C SER A 623 -7.51 37.63 -10.26
N SER A 624 -8.56 37.56 -9.44
CA SER A 624 -8.75 38.28 -8.18
C SER A 624 -8.50 37.42 -6.93
N SER A 625 -7.94 36.21 -7.08
CA SER A 625 -7.54 35.38 -5.92
C SER A 625 -6.36 36.03 -5.19
N PRO A 626 -6.33 35.99 -3.85
CA PRO A 626 -5.18 36.50 -3.09
C PRO A 626 -3.91 35.75 -3.51
N SER A 627 -2.80 36.49 -3.64
CA SER A 627 -1.49 35.92 -3.95
C SER A 627 -1.12 34.88 -2.90
N LEU A 628 -0.50 33.79 -3.37
CA LEU A 628 0.07 32.80 -2.47
C LEU A 628 1.21 33.48 -1.68
N PRO A 629 1.40 33.17 -0.39
CA PRO A 629 2.31 33.91 0.50
C PRO A 629 3.81 33.85 0.12
N TYR A 630 4.17 33.15 -0.95
CA TYR A 630 5.53 33.05 -1.52
C TYR A 630 5.66 33.70 -2.90
N GLU A 631 4.56 34.18 -3.48
CA GLU A 631 4.59 35.10 -4.62
C GLU A 631 4.64 36.51 -4.04
N GLY A 632 5.87 37.03 -3.90
CA GLY A 632 6.20 38.25 -3.15
C GLY A 632 5.38 39.49 -3.50
#